data_AF-A0A8T4PKC8-F1
#
_entry.id   AF-A0A8T4PKC8-F1
#
_cell.length_a   1.000
_cell.length_b   1.000
_cell.length_c   1.000
_cell.angle_alpha   90.00
_cell.angle_beta   90.00
_cell.angle_gamma   90.00
#
_symmetry.space_group_name_H-M   'P 1'
#
loop_
_entity.id
_entity.type
_entity.pdbx_description
1 polymer ?
#
loop_
_entity_poly.entity_id
_entity_poly.type
_entity_poly.pdbx_seq_one_letter_code
_entity_poly.pdbx_strand_id
1 'polypeptide(L)'
;MGNTQKTAVIAGSVLASLFYFGLITHLFLAGEIILEIYLLLVLLQILLSAFAMGFYIIHIMFKNLANKLKFHFITRFMEQPRMEGNYRDNWWQLHFASRAYGEYWGMPRTYVKLQFREEKKYNGKKLAGYSNYDFNGRKIDSIQHMVRPYKNYLLMKVKGYVMDKKKITALMDFLMKAEKESRAK
;
A
#
# COMPACT_ATOMS: atom_id res chain seq x y z
N MET A 1 -11.09 -12.22 -4.33
CA MET A 1 -12.53 -12.04 -4.06
C MET A 1 -13.29 -11.77 -5.34
N GLY A 2 -14.24 -12.65 -5.68
CA GLY A 2 -15.21 -12.42 -6.74
C GLY A 2 -16.14 -11.24 -6.43
N ASN A 3 -16.88 -10.73 -7.41
CA ASN A 3 -17.78 -9.59 -7.20
C ASN A 3 -18.87 -9.88 -6.17
N THR A 4 -19.40 -11.10 -6.12
CA THR A 4 -20.40 -11.54 -5.15
C THR A 4 -19.93 -11.42 -3.70
N GLN A 5 -18.68 -11.79 -3.40
CA GLN A 5 -18.12 -11.68 -2.05
C GLN A 5 -17.93 -10.21 -1.62
N LYS A 6 -17.60 -9.30 -2.56
CA LYS A 6 -17.48 -7.87 -2.25
C LYS A 6 -18.85 -7.25 -1.95
N THR A 7 -19.85 -7.57 -2.76
CA THR A 7 -21.22 -7.10 -2.57
C THR A 7 -21.79 -7.61 -1.25
N ALA A 8 -21.53 -8.86 -0.89
CA ALA A 8 -21.96 -9.43 0.39
C ALA A 8 -21.31 -8.74 1.60
N VAL A 9 -20.01 -8.44 1.54
CA VAL A 9 -19.32 -7.71 2.62
C VAL A 9 -19.86 -6.28 2.78
N ILE A 10 -20.07 -5.57 1.66
CA ILE A 10 -20.64 -4.22 1.69
C ILE A 10 -22.07 -4.26 2.25
N ALA A 11 -22.94 -5.13 1.73
CA ALA A 11 -24.31 -5.28 2.21
C ALA A 11 -24.36 -5.65 3.70
N GLY A 12 -23.52 -6.59 4.15
CA GLY A 12 -23.40 -6.96 5.56
C GLY A 12 -22.97 -5.80 6.46
N SER A 13 -22.01 -4.98 6.01
CA SER A 13 -21.56 -3.80 6.77
C SER A 13 -22.63 -2.69 6.86
N VAL A 14 -23.44 -2.53 5.82
CA VAL A 14 -24.60 -1.62 5.82
C VAL A 14 -25.67 -2.12 6.79
N LEU A 15 -26.02 -3.40 6.72
CA LEU A 15 -27.01 -4.01 7.61
C LEU A 15 -26.57 -3.95 9.08
N ALA A 16 -25.30 -4.22 9.38
CA ALA A 16 -24.76 -4.12 10.74
C ALA A 16 -24.83 -2.67 11.26
N SER A 17 -24.51 -1.70 10.41
CA SER A 17 -24.62 -0.27 10.75
C SER A 17 -26.07 0.15 11.01
N LEU A 18 -27.01 -0.28 10.18
CA LEU A 18 -28.44 0.00 10.36
C LEU A 18 -28.98 -0.64 11.65
N PHE A 19 -28.60 -1.89 11.92
CA PHE A 19 -28.97 -2.59 13.16
C PHE A 19 -28.43 -1.86 14.39
N TYR A 20 -27.16 -1.47 14.39
CA TYR A 20 -26.54 -0.75 15.51
C TYR A 20 -27.21 0.61 15.76
N PHE A 21 -27.51 1.35 14.69
CA PHE A 21 -28.24 2.62 14.79
C PHE A 21 -29.65 2.43 15.35
N GLY A 22 -30.38 1.42 14.87
CA GLY A 22 -31.71 1.07 15.36
C GLY A 22 -31.70 0.67 16.84
N LEU A 23 -30.69 -0.10 17.26
CA LEU A 23 -30.52 -0.51 18.65
C LEU A 23 -30.24 0.69 19.56
N ILE A 24 -29.32 1.58 19.20
CA ILE A 24 -29.01 2.78 20.00
C ILE A 24 -30.25 3.69 20.09
N THR A 25 -30.99 3.84 18.99
CA THR A 25 -32.23 4.61 18.97
C THR A 25 -33.30 4.00 19.87
N HIS A 26 -33.47 2.67 19.84
CA HIS A 26 -34.40 1.97 20.71
C HIS A 26 -34.05 2.15 22.19
N LEU A 27 -32.78 1.99 22.57
CA LEU A 27 -32.31 2.19 23.95
C LEU A 27 -32.56 3.62 24.43
N PHE A 28 -32.38 4.62 23.57
CA PHE A 28 -32.69 6.01 23.91
C PHE A 28 -34.19 6.23 24.11
N LEU A 29 -35.03 5.73 23.22
CA LEU A 29 -36.49 5.85 23.33
C LEU A 29 -37.06 5.06 24.53
N ALA A 30 -36.40 3.99 24.96
CA ALA A 30 -36.74 3.24 26.16
C ALA A 30 -36.28 3.93 27.47
N GLY A 31 -35.52 5.03 27.38
CA GLY A 31 -34.97 5.73 28.54
C GLY A 31 -33.76 5.04 29.19
N GLU A 32 -33.22 4.00 28.55
CA GLU A 32 -32.07 3.22 29.04
C GLU A 32 -30.74 3.97 28.88
N ILE A 33 -30.68 4.97 27.99
CA ILE A 33 -29.53 5.85 27.81
C ILE A 33 -29.96 7.31 27.76
N ILE A 34 -29.15 8.19 28.35
CA ILE A 34 -29.34 9.65 28.29
C ILE A 34 -28.94 10.22 26.93
N LEU A 35 -29.43 11.41 26.61
CA LEU A 35 -29.21 12.07 25.32
C LEU A 35 -27.72 12.22 24.98
N GLU A 36 -26.89 12.55 25.96
CA GLU A 36 -25.45 12.75 25.79
C GLU A 36 -24.76 11.46 25.34
N ILE A 37 -25.15 10.31 25.91
CA ILE A 37 -24.63 8.99 25.54
C ILE A 37 -25.12 8.61 24.14
N TYR A 38 -26.40 8.85 23.85
CA TYR A 38 -26.97 8.62 22.52
C TYR A 38 -26.20 9.40 21.44
N LEU A 39 -26.00 10.71 21.65
CA LEU A 39 -25.26 11.56 20.71
C LEU A 39 -23.80 11.10 20.53
N LEU A 40 -23.13 10.69 21.60
CA LEU A 40 -21.76 10.17 21.54
C LEU A 40 -21.68 8.87 20.71
N LEU A 41 -22.61 7.94 20.91
CA LEU A 41 -22.64 6.67 20.18
C LEU A 41 -22.94 6.86 18.69
N VAL A 42 -23.88 7.76 18.36
CA VAL A 42 -24.17 8.14 16.97
C VAL A 42 -22.94 8.78 16.32
N LEU A 43 -22.27 9.71 17.00
CA LEU A 43 -21.04 10.33 16.49
C LEU A 43 -19.93 9.28 16.26
N LEU A 44 -19.73 8.36 17.20
CA LEU A 44 -18.75 7.28 17.08
C LEU A 44 -19.06 6.40 15.86
N GLN A 45 -20.33 6.06 15.63
CA GLN A 45 -20.74 5.29 14.45
C GLN A 45 -20.41 6.02 13.13
N ILE A 46 -20.70 7.33 13.06
CA ILE A 46 -20.38 8.16 11.89
C ILE A 46 -18.87 8.16 11.65
N LEU A 47 -18.07 8.37 12.69
CA LEU A 47 -16.60 8.39 12.59
C LEU A 47 -16.04 7.05 12.14
N LEU A 48 -16.51 5.93 12.70
CA LEU A 48 -16.10 4.59 12.29
C LEU A 48 -16.47 4.30 10.84
N SER A 49 -17.66 4.72 10.41
CA SER A 49 -18.14 4.55 9.04
C SER A 49 -17.30 5.37 8.04
N ALA A 50 -17.01 6.63 8.38
CA ALA A 50 -16.14 7.50 7.57
C ALA A 50 -14.72 6.92 7.46
N PHE A 51 -14.18 6.40 8.56
CA PHE A 51 -12.86 5.76 8.59
C PHE A 51 -12.81 4.48 7.72
N ALA A 52 -13.83 3.61 7.83
CA ALA A 52 -13.96 2.42 6.99
C ALA A 52 -14.06 2.78 5.50
N MET A 53 -14.86 3.78 5.16
CA MET A 53 -14.99 4.28 3.79
C MET A 53 -13.67 4.87 3.26
N GLY A 54 -12.94 5.61 4.08
CA GLY A 54 -11.61 6.13 3.74
C GLY A 54 -10.64 5.01 3.37
N PHE A 55 -10.56 3.95 4.19
CA PHE A 55 -9.75 2.77 3.87
C PHE A 55 -10.19 2.05 2.59
N TYR A 56 -11.51 1.92 2.39
CA TYR A 56 -12.06 1.31 1.19
C TYR A 56 -11.66 2.07 -0.09
N ILE A 57 -11.78 3.39 -0.07
CA ILE A 57 -11.36 4.26 -1.18
C ILE A 57 -9.88 4.08 -1.48
N ILE A 58 -9.03 4.14 -0.45
CA ILE A 58 -7.58 3.92 -0.57
C ILE A 58 -7.30 2.56 -1.22
N HIS A 59 -7.98 1.51 -0.75
CA HIS A 59 -7.81 0.15 -1.27
C HIS A 59 -8.20 0.03 -2.75
N ILE A 60 -9.31 0.66 -3.16
CA ILE A 60 -9.72 0.72 -4.58
C ILE A 60 -8.66 1.43 -5.42
N MET A 61 -8.11 2.56 -4.95
CA MET A 61 -7.10 3.30 -5.70
C MET A 61 -5.88 2.42 -6.01
N PHE A 62 -5.36 1.69 -5.02
CA PHE A 62 -4.24 0.76 -5.21
C PHE A 62 -4.59 -0.42 -6.09
N LYS A 63 -5.79 -0.98 -5.94
CA LYS A 63 -6.27 -2.06 -6.79
C LYS A 63 -6.38 -1.65 -8.26
N ASN A 64 -6.88 -0.44 -8.51
CA ASN A 64 -6.96 0.12 -9.86
C ASN A 64 -5.58 0.33 -10.46
N LEU A 65 -4.60 0.77 -9.67
CA LEU A 65 -3.20 0.85 -10.10
C LEU A 65 -2.63 -0.52 -10.46
N ALA A 66 -2.83 -1.52 -9.59
CA ALA A 66 -2.38 -2.90 -9.86
C ALA A 66 -2.99 -3.45 -11.17
N ASN A 67 -4.30 -3.28 -11.36
CA ASN A 67 -4.98 -3.68 -12.59
C ASN A 67 -4.39 -2.97 -13.83
N LYS A 68 -4.15 -1.66 -13.75
CA LYS A 68 -3.52 -0.88 -14.83
C LYS A 68 -2.11 -1.38 -15.16
N LEU A 69 -1.37 -1.86 -14.15
CA LEU A 69 -0.05 -2.47 -14.30
C LEU A 69 -0.10 -3.95 -14.73
N LYS A 70 -1.28 -4.57 -14.74
CA LYS A 70 -1.48 -6.03 -14.87
C LYS A 70 -0.77 -6.82 -13.74
N PHE A 71 -0.69 -6.23 -12.56
CA PHE A 71 -0.11 -6.84 -11.36
C PHE A 71 -1.20 -7.45 -10.49
N HIS A 72 -0.87 -8.52 -9.77
CA HIS A 72 -1.71 -9.07 -8.74
C HIS A 72 -1.66 -8.17 -7.50
N PHE A 73 -2.83 -7.71 -7.05
CA PHE A 73 -2.95 -6.93 -5.83
C PHE A 73 -3.14 -7.86 -4.63
N ILE A 74 -2.23 -7.79 -3.66
CA ILE A 74 -2.27 -8.61 -2.45
C ILE A 74 -3.18 -7.92 -1.44
N THR A 75 -4.37 -8.48 -1.26
CA THR A 75 -5.38 -7.96 -0.33
C THR A 75 -5.18 -8.57 1.05
N ARG A 76 -4.49 -7.85 1.94
CA ARG A 76 -4.50 -8.14 3.37
C ARG A 76 -5.06 -6.92 4.11
N PHE A 77 -6.19 -7.12 4.78
CA PHE A 77 -6.91 -6.05 5.50
C PHE A 77 -5.99 -5.48 6.59
N MET A 78 -5.86 -4.15 6.65
CA MET A 78 -4.92 -3.38 7.50
C MET A 78 -3.41 -3.53 7.21
N GLU A 79 -2.99 -4.40 6.29
CA GLU A 79 -1.60 -4.40 5.84
C GLU A 79 -1.36 -3.31 4.78
N GLN A 80 -0.11 -2.87 4.68
CA GLN A 80 0.35 -1.91 3.68
C GLN A 80 0.02 -2.41 2.26
N PRO A 81 -0.59 -1.58 1.39
CA PRO A 81 -0.95 -1.98 0.04
C PRO A 81 0.27 -2.52 -0.73
N ARG A 82 0.12 -3.73 -1.26
CA ARG A 82 1.17 -4.44 -1.99
C ARG A 82 0.63 -5.00 -3.29
N MET A 83 1.46 -4.97 -4.32
CA MET A 83 1.16 -5.62 -5.60
C MET A 83 2.42 -6.25 -6.16
N GLU A 84 2.24 -7.32 -6.93
CA GLU A 84 3.34 -8.08 -7.53
C GLU A 84 2.97 -8.55 -8.92
N GLY A 85 3.97 -8.70 -9.79
CA GLY A 85 3.74 -9.11 -11.16
C GLY A 85 4.99 -9.04 -12.01
N ASN A 86 4.86 -9.50 -13.25
CA ASN A 86 5.95 -9.49 -14.21
C ASN A 86 5.96 -8.20 -15.03
N TYR A 87 7.15 -7.68 -15.29
CA TYR A 87 7.39 -6.60 -16.24
C TYR A 87 8.77 -6.77 -16.88
N ARG A 88 8.80 -6.82 -18.22
CA ARG A 88 10.00 -7.13 -19.03
C ARG A 88 10.77 -8.35 -18.48
N ASP A 89 10.06 -9.46 -18.33
CA ASP A 89 10.57 -10.77 -17.88
C ASP A 89 11.17 -10.83 -16.48
N ASN A 90 11.03 -9.75 -15.70
CA ASN A 90 11.48 -9.68 -14.32
C ASN A 90 10.27 -9.68 -13.38
N TRP A 91 10.43 -10.30 -12.20
CA TRP A 91 9.42 -10.30 -11.16
C TRP A 91 9.57 -9.05 -10.27
N TRP A 92 8.47 -8.32 -10.11
CA TRP A 92 8.44 -7.07 -9.37
C TRP A 92 7.48 -7.14 -8.20
N GLN A 93 7.82 -6.38 -7.16
CA GLN A 93 6.91 -6.14 -6.05
C GLN A 93 6.92 -4.64 -5.71
N LEU A 94 5.74 -4.04 -5.67
CA LEU A 94 5.52 -2.67 -5.24
C LEU A 94 4.88 -2.69 -3.86
N HIS A 95 5.37 -1.83 -2.98
CA HIS A 95 4.83 -1.67 -1.63
C HIS A 95 4.62 -0.20 -1.34
N PHE A 96 3.44 0.15 -0.84
CA PHE A 96 3.07 1.51 -0.49
C PHE A 96 2.91 1.58 1.01
N ALA A 97 3.84 2.26 1.66
CA ALA A 97 3.96 2.20 3.10
C ALA A 97 4.37 3.54 3.67
N SER A 98 3.76 3.89 4.80
CA SER A 98 4.15 4.99 5.68
C SER A 98 5.12 4.54 6.79
N ARG A 99 5.58 3.28 6.77
CA ARG A 99 6.60 2.78 7.71
C ARG A 99 7.86 2.34 6.99
N ALA A 100 9.02 2.75 7.50
CA ALA A 100 10.19 1.89 7.48
C ALA A 100 10.06 0.92 8.67
N TYR A 101 10.49 -0.34 8.55
CA TYR A 101 10.51 -1.26 9.69
C TYR A 101 11.27 -0.60 10.86
N GLY A 102 10.59 -0.34 11.99
CA GLY A 102 11.18 0.25 13.19
C GLY A 102 10.93 1.75 13.43
N GLU A 103 10.29 2.48 12.51
CA GLU A 103 10.00 3.91 12.68
C GLU A 103 8.50 4.16 12.95
N TYR A 104 8.21 5.05 13.90
CA TYR A 104 6.88 5.63 14.14
C TYR A 104 6.34 6.25 12.85
N TRP A 105 5.00 6.26 12.69
CA TRP A 105 4.20 6.87 11.62
C TRP A 105 4.99 7.86 10.73
N GLY A 106 5.60 7.34 9.66
CA GLY A 106 6.50 8.08 8.78
C GLY A 106 5.81 8.61 7.53
N MET A 107 6.50 9.48 6.80
CA MET A 107 6.04 10.01 5.52
C MET A 107 5.70 8.88 4.54
N PRO A 108 4.68 9.05 3.67
CA PRO A 108 4.31 8.07 2.66
C PRO A 108 5.49 7.77 1.75
N ARG A 109 5.73 6.49 1.44
CA ARG A 109 6.79 6.04 0.52
C ARG A 109 6.30 4.97 -0.42
N THR A 110 6.91 4.95 -1.60
CA THR A 110 6.76 3.87 -2.59
C THR A 110 8.04 3.06 -2.62
N TYR A 111 7.93 1.77 -2.36
CA TYR A 111 9.02 0.82 -2.46
C TYR A 111 8.86 0.05 -3.77
N VAL A 112 9.84 0.17 -4.67
CA VAL A 112 9.91 -0.57 -5.93
C VAL A 112 10.97 -1.65 -5.78
N LYS A 113 10.56 -2.92 -5.83
CA LYS A 113 11.47 -4.06 -5.67
C LYS A 113 11.57 -4.84 -6.96
N LEU A 114 12.81 -5.08 -7.39
CA LEU A 114 13.17 -5.98 -8.47
C LEU A 114 13.74 -7.26 -7.86
N GLN A 115 13.00 -8.37 -7.95
CA GLN A 115 13.42 -9.65 -7.38
C GLN A 115 14.22 -10.48 -8.38
N PHE A 116 15.21 -11.20 -7.88
CA PHE A 116 16.04 -12.10 -8.67
C PHE A 116 15.85 -13.53 -8.19
N ARG A 117 15.81 -14.48 -9.14
CA ARG A 117 15.82 -15.92 -8.83
C ARG A 117 17.21 -16.39 -8.43
N GLU A 118 18.22 -15.89 -9.14
CA GLU A 118 19.63 -16.19 -8.89
C GLU A 118 20.20 -15.23 -7.86
N GLU A 119 21.22 -15.68 -7.11
CA GLU A 119 22.01 -14.79 -6.27
C GLU A 119 22.84 -13.84 -7.15
N LYS A 120 22.75 -12.54 -6.89
CA LYS A 120 23.44 -11.49 -7.63
C LYS A 120 24.24 -10.64 -6.65
N LYS A 121 25.38 -10.13 -7.08
CA LYS A 121 26.23 -9.22 -6.30
C LYS A 121 26.28 -7.85 -6.96
N TYR A 122 26.16 -6.81 -6.14
CA TYR A 122 26.17 -5.42 -6.61
C TYR A 122 27.22 -4.61 -5.86
N ASN A 123 27.76 -3.59 -6.54
CA ASN A 123 28.65 -2.61 -5.94
C ASN A 123 27.83 -1.63 -5.09
N GLY A 124 27.93 -1.77 -3.76
CA GLY A 124 27.21 -0.92 -2.81
C GLY A 124 27.52 0.57 -2.94
N LYS A 125 28.75 0.96 -3.33
CA LYS A 125 29.11 2.39 -3.54
C LYS A 125 28.36 2.99 -4.72
N LYS A 126 28.23 2.24 -5.82
CA LYS A 126 27.44 2.66 -6.99
C LYS A 126 25.97 2.83 -6.63
N LEU A 127 25.39 1.87 -5.89
CA LEU A 127 24.00 1.96 -5.42
C LEU A 127 23.77 3.14 -4.46
N ALA A 128 24.72 3.41 -3.56
CA ALA A 128 24.67 4.55 -2.64
C ALA A 128 24.69 5.90 -3.37
N GLY A 129 25.28 5.96 -4.57
CA GLY A 129 25.29 7.16 -5.43
C GLY A 129 23.90 7.63 -5.87
N TYR A 130 22.87 6.79 -5.79
CA TYR A 130 21.48 7.17 -6.09
C TYR A 130 20.70 7.69 -4.87
N SER A 131 21.36 7.89 -3.73
CA SER A 131 20.75 8.49 -2.55
C SER A 131 20.35 9.95 -2.80
N ASN A 132 19.11 10.31 -2.47
CA ASN A 132 18.50 11.62 -2.75
C ASN A 132 18.49 12.04 -4.24
N TYR A 133 18.63 11.10 -5.17
CA TYR A 133 18.61 11.39 -6.61
C TYR A 133 17.23 11.91 -7.05
N ASP A 134 17.20 12.99 -7.84
CA ASP A 134 15.96 13.50 -8.42
C ASP A 134 15.67 12.83 -9.76
N PHE A 135 14.59 12.05 -9.80
CA PHE A 135 14.06 11.42 -11.00
C PHE A 135 12.75 12.08 -11.41
N ASN A 136 12.81 13.03 -12.33
CA ASN A 136 11.65 13.75 -12.89
C ASN A 136 10.77 14.41 -11.80
N GLY A 137 11.39 15.13 -10.88
CA GLY A 137 10.70 15.82 -9.77
C GLY A 137 10.31 14.88 -8.62
N ARG A 138 10.92 13.68 -8.54
CA ARG A 138 10.71 12.72 -7.45
C ARG A 138 12.05 12.33 -6.86
N LYS A 139 12.18 12.54 -5.55
CA LYS A 139 13.37 12.13 -4.81
C LYS A 139 13.35 10.62 -4.54
N ILE A 140 14.38 9.94 -5.03
CA ILE A 140 14.73 8.58 -4.65
C ILE A 140 15.53 8.68 -3.35
N ASP A 141 15.02 8.12 -2.26
CA ASP A 141 15.71 8.10 -0.97
C ASP A 141 16.99 7.27 -1.06
N SER A 142 16.87 6.07 -1.62
CA SER A 142 18.00 5.13 -1.76
C SER A 142 17.66 3.99 -2.70
N ILE A 143 18.70 3.39 -3.26
CA ILE A 143 18.66 2.05 -3.84
C ILE A 143 19.56 1.14 -3.01
N GLN A 144 19.03 0.01 -2.57
CA GLN A 144 19.72 -0.93 -1.69
C GLN A 144 19.62 -2.34 -2.27
N HIS A 145 20.71 -3.08 -2.22
CA HIS A 145 20.69 -4.51 -2.49
C HIS A 145 20.42 -5.28 -1.20
N MET A 146 19.39 -6.11 -1.21
CA MET A 146 18.95 -6.87 -0.06
C MET A 146 19.23 -8.35 -0.31
N VAL A 147 20.17 -8.91 0.45
CA VAL A 147 20.50 -10.34 0.46
C VAL A 147 20.06 -10.93 1.80
N ARG A 148 19.18 -11.92 1.75
CA ARG A 148 18.76 -12.78 2.87
C ARG A 148 18.64 -14.20 2.34
N PRO A 149 18.64 -15.24 3.19
CA PRO A 149 18.66 -16.65 2.74
C PRO A 149 17.58 -17.02 1.71
N TYR A 150 16.42 -16.35 1.73
CA TYR A 150 15.28 -16.59 0.86
C TYR A 150 14.87 -15.35 0.04
N LYS A 151 15.68 -14.28 0.05
CA LYS A 151 15.36 -13.03 -0.65
C LYS A 151 16.63 -12.42 -1.25
N ASN A 152 16.64 -12.29 -2.56
CA ASN A 152 17.61 -11.50 -3.29
C ASN A 152 16.89 -10.47 -4.16
N TYR A 153 17.01 -9.19 -3.85
CA TYR A 153 16.34 -8.13 -4.62
C TYR A 153 17.06 -6.79 -4.52
N LEU A 154 16.88 -5.96 -5.55
CA LEU A 154 17.14 -4.53 -5.46
C LEU A 154 15.88 -3.82 -4.96
N LEU A 155 16.06 -2.93 -3.98
CA LEU A 155 15.03 -2.11 -3.40
C LEU A 155 15.29 -0.64 -3.67
N MET A 156 14.38 0.00 -4.37
CA MET A 156 14.34 1.45 -4.50
C MET A 156 13.26 2.03 -3.57
N LYS A 157 13.66 2.99 -2.74
CA LYS A 157 12.76 3.75 -1.87
C LYS A 157 12.52 5.13 -2.48
N VAL A 158 11.27 5.49 -2.73
CA VAL A 158 10.88 6.78 -3.33
C VAL A 158 10.01 7.55 -2.35
N LYS A 159 10.26 8.86 -2.19
CA LYS A 159 9.43 9.73 -1.35
C LYS A 159 8.04 9.88 -1.95
N GLY A 160 7.01 9.75 -1.12
CA GLY A 160 5.61 9.84 -1.50
C GLY A 160 5.01 8.58 -2.13
N TYR A 161 3.68 8.56 -2.24
CA TYR A 161 2.98 7.55 -3.01
C TYR A 161 3.01 7.87 -4.51
N VAL A 162 3.46 6.91 -5.31
CA VAL A 162 3.49 7.00 -6.78
C VAL A 162 2.27 6.26 -7.32
N MET A 163 1.16 6.98 -7.52
CA MET A 163 -0.12 6.37 -7.93
C MET A 163 -0.35 6.33 -9.44
N ASP A 164 0.59 6.85 -10.23
CA ASP A 164 0.48 6.91 -11.69
C ASP A 164 1.23 5.75 -12.35
N LYS A 165 0.57 5.06 -13.28
CA LYS A 165 1.14 3.91 -14.00
C LYS A 165 2.42 4.27 -14.74
N LYS A 166 2.42 5.36 -15.51
CA LYS A 166 3.57 5.76 -16.34
C LYS A 166 4.77 6.10 -15.47
N LYS A 167 4.53 6.77 -14.35
CA LYS A 167 5.58 7.11 -13.37
C LYS A 167 6.13 5.86 -12.68
N ILE A 168 5.29 4.88 -12.33
CA ILE A 168 5.75 3.59 -11.80
C ILE A 168 6.61 2.84 -12.82
N THR A 169 6.17 2.73 -14.08
CA THR A 169 6.95 2.01 -15.11
C THR A 169 8.27 2.70 -15.40
N ALA A 170 8.31 4.04 -15.38
CA ALA A 170 9.56 4.80 -15.52
C ALA A 170 10.54 4.54 -14.36
N LEU A 171 10.04 4.44 -13.13
CA LEU A 171 10.84 4.06 -11.96
C LEU A 171 11.37 2.62 -12.08
N MET A 172 10.57 1.70 -12.60
CA MET A 172 11.02 0.32 -12.83
C MET A 172 12.11 0.27 -13.91
N ASP A 173 11.93 0.98 -15.03
CA ASP A 173 12.94 1.10 -16.08
C ASP A 173 14.24 1.73 -15.55
N PHE A 174 14.13 2.75 -14.71
CA PHE A 174 15.28 3.35 -14.02
C PHE A 174 15.99 2.36 -13.10
N LEU A 175 15.25 1.58 -12.31
CA LEU A 175 15.86 0.58 -11.42
C LEU A 175 16.56 -0.52 -12.21
N MET A 176 16.04 -0.93 -13.37
CA MET A 176 16.76 -1.87 -14.26
C MET A 176 18.05 -1.26 -14.83
N LYS A 177 18.08 0.04 -15.12
CA LYS A 177 19.30 0.73 -15.55
C LYS A 177 20.35 0.72 -14.42
N ALA A 178 19.95 1.15 -13.23
CA ALA A 178 20.80 1.14 -12.04
C ALA A 178 21.32 -0.28 -11.70
N GLU A 179 20.46 -1.30 -11.88
CA GLU A 179 20.82 -2.72 -11.75
C GLU A 179 22.02 -3.08 -12.63
N LYS A 180 21.94 -2.78 -13.93
CA LYS A 180 22.99 -3.10 -14.91
C LYS A 180 24.30 -2.35 -14.61
N GLU A 181 24.19 -1.06 -14.31
CA GLU A 181 25.36 -0.19 -14.04
C GLU A 181 26.09 -0.57 -12.74
N SER A 182 25.36 -1.15 -11.79
CA SER A 182 25.85 -1.46 -10.45
C SER A 182 26.29 -2.91 -10.26
N ARG A 183 26.17 -3.78 -11.27
CA ARG A 183 26.69 -5.15 -11.17
C ARG A 183 28.19 -5.12 -10.87
N ALA A 184 28.60 -5.87 -9.85
CA ALA A 184 30.02 -6.14 -9.63
C ALA A 184 30.48 -7.07 -10.77
N LYS A 185 31.56 -6.68 -11.46
CA LYS A 185 32.30 -7.62 -12.30
C LYS A 185 33.09 -8.56 -11.41
#